data_AF-A0AB37XS84-F1
#
_entry.id   AF-A0AB37XS84-F1
#
_cell.length_a   1.000
_cell.length_b   1.000
_cell.length_c   1.000
_cell.angle_alpha   90.00
_cell.angle_beta   90.00
_cell.angle_gamma   90.00
#
_symmetry.space_group_name_H-M   'P 1'
#
loop_
_entity.id
_entity.type
_entity.pdbx_description
1 polymer ?
#
loop_
_entity_poly.entity_id
_entity_poly.type
_entity_poly.pdbx_seq_one_letter_code
_entity_poly.pdbx_strand_id
1 'polypeptide(L)'
;KILNKVVPMNDDESFKLGIVLSYLKQYRASQQLLYPLYKKGKFLSIQMYNALAYNYYYLGEEDESHYYWDKLKQISKVEIGHAPWVIENSKEVFDQHILPLLQSDDSHYRLYGIFLLDQLNGKEIVMTESIWQVLENLNNYEKLYLTYLVQGLTLNKLDFIHRGLLTLYHNELFVSENDVMVAWINQGELIIAEKVDLTDVEPYIGAFIYLYFKNQPRNVTKKQITTWLGITQYKLNKMIEFLLSI
;
A
#
# COMPACT_ATOMS: atom_id res chain seq x y z
N LYS A 1 -18.38 22.49 -15.12
CA LYS A 1 -19.08 22.44 -16.45
C LYS A 1 -18.77 23.64 -17.37
N ILE A 2 -17.99 24.66 -16.97
CA ILE A 2 -17.78 25.89 -17.78
C ILE A 2 -16.62 25.76 -18.80
N LEU A 3 -15.56 24.98 -18.49
CA LEU A 3 -14.37 24.85 -19.33
C LEU A 3 -14.58 24.12 -20.67
N ASN A 4 -15.57 23.21 -20.79
CA ASN A 4 -15.89 22.51 -22.05
C ASN A 4 -16.43 23.42 -23.16
N LYS A 5 -16.70 24.70 -22.86
CA LYS A 5 -17.16 25.70 -23.83
C LYS A 5 -16.05 26.64 -24.32
N VAL A 6 -14.84 26.52 -23.77
CA VAL A 6 -13.69 27.33 -24.20
C VAL A 6 -13.10 26.69 -25.45
N VAL A 7 -13.16 27.40 -26.57
CA VAL A 7 -12.51 26.99 -27.82
C VAL A 7 -11.08 27.54 -27.79
N PRO A 8 -10.04 26.68 -27.75
CA PRO A 8 -8.67 27.17 -27.74
C PRO A 8 -8.34 27.88 -29.05
N MET A 9 -7.61 29.00 -28.97
CA MET A 9 -7.32 29.85 -30.12
C MET A 9 -6.08 29.39 -30.89
N ASN A 10 -5.22 28.57 -30.26
CA ASN A 10 -3.99 28.04 -30.87
C ASN A 10 -3.58 26.68 -30.26
N ASP A 11 -2.51 26.08 -30.80
CA ASP A 11 -2.01 24.77 -30.39
C ASP A 11 -1.46 24.74 -28.94
N ASP A 12 -0.90 25.84 -28.43
CA ASP A 12 -0.38 25.93 -27.05
C ASP A 12 -1.52 26.02 -26.02
N GLU A 13 -2.55 26.82 -26.31
CA GLU A 13 -3.78 26.87 -25.51
C GLU A 13 -4.54 25.54 -25.55
N SER A 14 -4.61 24.90 -26.72
CA SER A 14 -5.19 23.56 -26.88
C SER A 14 -4.46 22.53 -26.02
N PHE A 15 -3.12 22.61 -26.00
CA PHE A 15 -2.30 21.74 -25.16
C PHE A 15 -2.58 21.97 -23.68
N LYS A 16 -2.49 23.21 -23.19
CA LYS A 16 -2.72 23.56 -21.77
C LYS A 16 -4.14 23.20 -21.31
N LEU A 17 -5.15 23.55 -22.10
CA LEU A 17 -6.55 23.19 -21.81
C LEU A 17 -6.72 21.67 -21.80
N GLY A 18 -6.13 20.96 -22.76
CA GLY A 18 -6.14 19.49 -22.81
C GLY A 18 -5.57 18.86 -21.53
N ILE A 19 -4.43 19.36 -21.03
CA ILE A 19 -3.84 18.91 -19.76
C ILE A 19 -4.79 19.15 -18.59
N VAL A 20 -5.35 20.37 -18.46
CA VAL A 20 -6.30 20.70 -17.39
C VAL A 20 -7.54 19.82 -17.43
N LEU A 21 -8.10 19.57 -18.62
CA LEU A 21 -9.26 18.69 -18.78
C LEU A 21 -8.95 17.25 -18.36
N SER A 22 -7.74 16.75 -18.61
CA SER A 22 -7.31 15.43 -18.15
C SER A 22 -7.30 15.36 -16.62
N TYR A 23 -6.70 16.35 -15.95
CA TYR A 23 -6.71 16.45 -14.49
C TYR A 23 -8.13 16.56 -13.91
N LEU A 24 -9.04 17.24 -14.60
CA LEU A 24 -10.45 17.35 -14.22
C LEU A 24 -11.29 16.11 -14.59
N LYS A 25 -10.63 15.01 -15.00
CA LYS A 25 -11.25 13.73 -15.41
C LYS A 25 -12.21 13.86 -16.59
N GLN A 26 -12.04 14.89 -17.42
CA GLN A 26 -12.79 15.11 -18.66
C GLN A 26 -12.03 14.46 -19.83
N TYR A 27 -11.73 13.17 -19.68
CA TYR A 27 -10.80 12.42 -20.52
C TYR A 27 -11.12 12.50 -22.02
N ARG A 28 -12.39 12.33 -22.40
CA ARG A 28 -12.82 12.43 -23.81
C ARG A 28 -12.52 13.82 -24.41
N ALA A 29 -12.81 14.89 -23.66
CA ALA A 29 -12.58 16.26 -24.13
C ALA A 29 -11.09 16.60 -24.17
N SER A 30 -10.32 16.16 -23.17
CA SER A 30 -8.86 16.24 -23.17
C SER A 30 -8.25 15.54 -24.39
N GLN A 31 -8.69 14.30 -24.67
CA GLN A 31 -8.19 13.48 -25.77
C GLN A 31 -8.41 14.14 -27.14
N GLN A 32 -9.58 14.75 -27.34
CA GLN A 32 -9.90 15.50 -28.56
C GLN A 32 -8.96 16.69 -28.81
N LEU A 33 -8.39 17.28 -27.75
CA LEU A 33 -7.41 18.37 -27.87
C LEU A 33 -5.98 17.87 -27.99
N LEU A 34 -5.58 16.87 -27.20
CA LEU A 34 -4.19 16.44 -27.08
C LEU A 34 -3.74 15.52 -28.22
N TYR A 35 -4.57 14.54 -28.61
CA TYR A 35 -4.16 13.55 -29.60
C TYR A 35 -3.82 14.12 -30.98
N PRO A 36 -4.55 15.12 -31.52
CA PRO A 36 -4.16 15.78 -32.76
C PRO A 36 -2.81 16.51 -32.67
N LEU A 37 -2.48 17.09 -31.52
CA LEU A 37 -1.20 17.77 -31.28
C LEU A 37 -0.04 16.77 -31.22
N TYR A 38 -0.26 15.64 -30.52
CA TYR A 38 0.68 14.53 -30.49
C TYR A 38 0.98 13.98 -31.89
N LYS A 39 -0.05 13.75 -32.72
CA LYS A 39 0.13 13.30 -34.12
C LYS A 39 0.95 14.26 -34.97
N LYS A 40 0.92 15.56 -34.66
CA LYS A 40 1.74 16.59 -35.32
C LYS A 40 3.18 16.65 -34.78
N GLY A 41 3.55 15.79 -33.82
CA GLY A 41 4.85 15.81 -33.16
C GLY A 41 5.06 17.00 -32.21
N LYS A 42 3.97 17.68 -31.79
CA LYS A 42 4.04 18.85 -30.91
C LYS A 42 3.96 18.45 -29.45
N PHE A 43 4.67 19.20 -28.59
CA PHE A 43 4.63 19.07 -27.13
C PHE A 43 4.90 17.65 -26.61
N LEU A 44 5.83 16.90 -27.23
CA LEU A 44 6.25 15.55 -26.81
C LEU A 44 6.97 15.62 -25.45
N SER A 45 6.17 15.69 -24.39
CA SER A 45 6.55 16.06 -23.04
C SER A 45 5.97 15.07 -22.03
N ILE A 46 6.49 15.12 -20.81
CA ILE A 46 5.98 14.32 -19.68
C ILE A 46 4.48 14.55 -19.49
N GLN A 47 4.03 15.81 -19.55
CA GLN A 47 2.63 16.17 -19.38
C GLN A 47 1.75 15.58 -20.49
N MET A 48 2.22 15.61 -21.75
CA MET A 48 1.48 15.03 -22.88
C MET A 48 1.30 13.53 -22.71
N TYR A 49 2.39 12.80 -22.48
CA TYR A 49 2.32 11.35 -22.36
C TYR A 49 1.55 10.89 -21.12
N ASN A 50 1.69 11.59 -20.00
CA ASN A 50 0.91 11.33 -18.79
C ASN A 50 -0.60 11.53 -19.05
N ALA A 51 -0.99 12.67 -19.61
CA ALA A 51 -2.41 12.95 -19.88
C ALA A 51 -3.01 11.96 -20.89
N LEU A 52 -2.29 11.58 -21.96
CA LEU A 52 -2.77 10.59 -22.91
C LEU A 52 -2.91 9.20 -22.27
N ALA A 53 -1.95 8.76 -21.45
CA ALA A 53 -2.05 7.49 -20.75
C ALA A 53 -3.32 7.44 -19.86
N TYR A 54 -3.53 8.46 -19.03
CA TYR A 54 -4.74 8.56 -18.21
C TYR A 54 -6.03 8.62 -19.04
N ASN A 55 -6.03 9.41 -20.12
CA ASN A 55 -7.21 9.52 -20.98
C ASN A 55 -7.58 8.18 -21.60
N TYR A 56 -6.63 7.48 -22.23
CA TYR A 56 -6.88 6.20 -22.89
C TYR A 56 -7.33 5.14 -21.88
N TYR A 57 -6.72 5.08 -20.69
CA TYR A 57 -7.14 4.15 -19.64
C TYR A 57 -8.62 4.33 -19.27
N TYR A 58 -9.02 5.53 -18.85
CA TYR A 58 -10.38 5.80 -18.42
C TYR A 58 -11.41 5.87 -19.56
N LEU A 59 -10.96 5.81 -20.81
CA LEU A 59 -11.83 5.63 -21.99
C LEU A 59 -11.97 4.15 -22.40
N GLY A 60 -11.29 3.22 -21.72
CA GLY A 60 -11.36 1.77 -21.96
C GLY A 60 -10.38 1.26 -23.01
N GLU A 61 -9.36 2.04 -23.36
CA GLU A 61 -8.34 1.70 -24.37
C GLU A 61 -6.99 1.42 -23.67
N GLU A 62 -6.91 0.32 -22.92
CA GLU A 62 -5.77 0.02 -22.04
C GLU A 62 -4.44 -0.17 -22.77
N ASP A 63 -4.43 -0.84 -23.93
CA ASP A 63 -3.21 -1.05 -24.72
C ASP A 63 -2.54 0.29 -25.11
N GLU A 64 -3.36 1.26 -25.52
CA GLU A 64 -2.89 2.62 -25.83
C GLU A 64 -2.39 3.31 -24.57
N SER A 65 -3.09 3.18 -23.44
CA SER A 65 -2.64 3.71 -22.16
C SER A 65 -1.24 3.22 -21.79
N HIS A 66 -1.00 1.91 -21.88
CA HIS A 66 0.30 1.30 -21.64
C HIS A 66 1.37 1.86 -22.57
N TYR A 67 1.07 1.99 -23.86
CA TYR A 67 1.98 2.59 -24.84
C TYR A 67 2.44 4.00 -24.43
N TYR A 68 1.51 4.90 -24.08
CA TYR A 68 1.87 6.27 -23.71
C TYR A 68 2.59 6.33 -22.36
N TRP A 69 2.24 5.46 -21.42
CA TRP A 69 2.95 5.35 -20.15
C TRP A 69 4.38 4.86 -20.33
N ASP A 70 4.63 3.92 -21.24
CA ASP A 70 5.98 3.48 -21.58
C ASP A 70 6.81 4.60 -22.22
N LYS A 71 6.19 5.39 -23.10
CA LYS A 71 6.82 6.60 -23.65
C LYS A 71 7.19 7.60 -22.56
N LEU A 72 6.29 7.81 -21.60
CA LEU A 72 6.52 8.67 -20.46
C LEU A 72 7.73 8.21 -19.64
N LYS A 73 7.82 6.92 -19.30
CA LYS A 73 8.97 6.33 -18.59
C LYS A 73 10.29 6.50 -19.35
N GLN A 74 10.26 6.36 -20.68
CA GLN A 74 11.46 6.50 -21.51
C GLN A 74 12.05 7.93 -21.47
N ILE A 75 11.21 8.95 -21.36
CA ILE A 75 11.66 10.35 -21.43
C ILE A 75 11.87 11.00 -20.07
N SER A 76 11.31 10.44 -19.00
CA SER A 76 11.44 11.05 -17.68
C SER A 76 12.79 10.75 -17.03
N LYS A 77 13.38 11.77 -16.42
CA LYS A 77 14.55 11.66 -15.53
C LYS A 77 14.18 11.84 -14.06
N VAL A 78 12.89 12.02 -13.79
CA VAL A 78 12.32 12.27 -12.48
C VAL A 78 11.27 11.20 -12.16
N GLU A 79 10.94 11.05 -10.88
CA GLU A 79 9.85 10.21 -10.43
C GLU A 79 8.52 10.71 -11.02
N ILE A 80 7.71 9.80 -11.59
CA ILE A 80 6.60 10.13 -12.49
C ILE A 80 5.22 9.88 -11.83
N GLY A 81 5.21 9.50 -10.56
CA GLY A 81 4.02 8.96 -9.89
C GLY A 81 3.61 7.60 -10.45
N HIS A 82 2.37 7.20 -10.19
CA HIS A 82 1.85 5.88 -10.57
C HIS A 82 1.01 5.90 -11.86
N ALA A 83 1.03 4.75 -12.56
CA ALA A 83 0.23 4.54 -13.76
C ALA A 83 -1.27 4.50 -13.40
N PRO A 84 -2.17 4.90 -14.33
CA PRO A 84 -3.59 4.98 -14.02
C PRO A 84 -4.20 3.62 -13.60
N TRP A 85 -3.77 2.51 -14.21
CA TRP A 85 -4.20 1.17 -13.80
C TRP A 85 -3.61 0.72 -12.46
N VAL A 86 -2.43 1.21 -12.08
CA VAL A 86 -1.86 0.94 -10.75
C VAL A 86 -2.72 1.63 -9.70
N ILE A 87 -3.10 2.89 -9.93
CA ILE A 87 -3.97 3.64 -9.02
C ILE A 87 -5.34 2.98 -8.89
N GLU A 88 -5.97 2.59 -10.00
CA GLU A 88 -7.31 1.99 -9.96
C GLU A 88 -7.29 0.61 -9.29
N ASN A 89 -6.30 -0.24 -9.62
CA ASN A 89 -6.11 -1.53 -8.96
C ASN A 89 -5.85 -1.35 -7.45
N SER A 90 -5.03 -0.38 -7.07
CA SER A 90 -4.78 -0.10 -5.66
C SER A 90 -6.02 0.46 -4.95
N LYS A 91 -6.89 1.21 -5.63
CA LYS A 91 -8.19 1.62 -5.08
C LYS A 91 -9.14 0.44 -4.89
N GLU A 92 -9.18 -0.49 -5.84
CA GLU A 92 -9.98 -1.70 -5.71
C GLU A 92 -9.50 -2.56 -4.54
N VAL A 93 -8.18 -2.78 -4.41
CA VAL A 93 -7.57 -3.46 -3.27
C VAL A 93 -7.90 -2.72 -1.96
N PHE A 94 -7.84 -1.39 -1.95
CA PHE A 94 -8.21 -0.60 -0.78
C PHE A 94 -9.68 -0.84 -0.39
N ASP A 95 -10.62 -0.65 -1.31
CA ASP A 95 -12.05 -0.74 -1.04
C ASP A 95 -12.47 -2.17 -0.64
N GLN A 96 -11.88 -3.20 -1.26
CA GLN A 96 -12.26 -4.60 -1.04
C GLN A 96 -11.55 -5.26 0.15
N HIS A 97 -10.32 -4.84 0.48
CA HIS A 97 -9.48 -5.56 1.44
C HIS A 97 -9.04 -4.71 2.63
N ILE A 98 -8.81 -3.41 2.45
CA ILE A 98 -8.28 -2.54 3.52
C ILE A 98 -9.40 -1.81 4.26
N LEU A 99 -10.35 -1.23 3.54
CA LEU A 99 -11.46 -0.48 4.12
C LEU A 99 -12.28 -1.32 5.13
N PRO A 100 -12.64 -2.59 4.86
CA PRO A 100 -13.35 -3.41 5.84
C PRO A 100 -12.58 -3.61 7.14
N LEU A 101 -11.24 -3.74 7.07
CA LEU A 101 -10.38 -3.89 8.25
C LEU A 101 -10.35 -2.60 9.08
N LEU A 102 -10.25 -1.46 8.40
CA LEU A 102 -10.24 -0.14 9.02
C LEU A 102 -11.59 0.23 9.66
N GLN A 103 -12.69 -0.35 9.18
CA GLN A 103 -14.03 -0.18 9.73
C GLN A 103 -14.40 -1.24 10.78
N SER A 104 -13.51 -2.19 11.07
CA SER A 104 -13.75 -3.20 12.11
C SER A 104 -13.95 -2.55 13.48
N ASP A 105 -14.82 -3.13 14.31
CA ASP A 105 -14.96 -2.74 15.72
C ASP A 105 -13.72 -3.12 16.55
N ASP A 106 -12.96 -4.12 16.09
CA ASP A 106 -11.74 -4.58 16.72
C ASP A 106 -10.52 -3.74 16.31
N SER A 107 -9.82 -3.16 17.29
CA SER A 107 -8.63 -2.34 17.07
C SER A 107 -7.47 -3.10 16.42
N HIS A 108 -7.32 -4.39 16.66
CA HIS A 108 -6.22 -5.17 16.06
C HIS A 108 -6.42 -5.33 14.55
N TYR A 109 -7.66 -5.54 14.10
CA TYR A 109 -8.00 -5.52 12.68
C TYR A 109 -7.75 -4.12 12.07
N ARG A 110 -8.11 -3.04 12.77
CA ARG A 110 -7.81 -1.67 12.30
C ARG A 110 -6.32 -1.39 12.19
N LEU A 111 -5.50 -1.83 13.16
CA LEU A 111 -4.04 -1.72 13.12
C LEU A 111 -3.45 -2.49 11.92
N TYR A 112 -3.98 -3.68 11.63
CA TYR A 112 -3.58 -4.41 10.43
C TYR A 112 -4.01 -3.69 9.14
N GLY A 113 -5.20 -3.09 9.10
CA GLY A 113 -5.63 -2.21 8.01
C GLY A 113 -4.67 -1.03 7.78
N ILE A 114 -4.19 -0.38 8.85
CA ILE A 114 -3.20 0.70 8.78
C ILE A 114 -1.87 0.18 8.21
N PHE A 115 -1.45 -1.02 8.59
CA PHE A 115 -0.26 -1.65 8.02
C PHE A 115 -0.42 -1.89 6.51
N LEU A 116 -1.54 -2.47 6.06
CA LEU A 116 -1.78 -2.71 4.63
C LEU A 116 -1.86 -1.40 3.83
N LEU A 117 -2.40 -0.33 4.43
CA LEU A 117 -2.44 0.99 3.81
C LEU A 117 -1.04 1.52 3.50
N ASP A 118 -0.08 1.27 4.39
CA ASP A 118 1.34 1.60 4.17
C ASP A 118 1.96 0.74 3.07
N GLN A 119 1.68 -0.57 3.04
CA GLN A 119 2.17 -1.48 1.99
C GLN A 119 1.62 -1.16 0.60
N LEU A 120 0.44 -0.55 0.52
CA LEU A 120 -0.18 -0.09 -0.74
C LEU A 120 0.50 1.18 -1.31
N ASN A 121 1.59 1.68 -0.70
CA ASN A 121 2.17 2.99 -1.00
C ASN A 121 1.13 4.11 -0.88
N GLY A 122 0.40 4.13 0.25
CA GLY A 122 -0.79 4.95 0.46
C GLY A 122 -0.67 6.46 0.19
N LYS A 123 0.49 7.05 -0.11
CA LYS A 123 0.63 8.51 -0.26
C LYS A 123 -0.27 9.14 -1.34
N GLU A 124 -0.59 8.47 -2.44
CA GLU A 124 -1.48 9.02 -3.48
C GLU A 124 -2.96 8.58 -3.31
N ILE A 125 -3.21 7.47 -2.63
CA ILE A 125 -4.56 6.90 -2.46
C ILE A 125 -5.24 7.44 -1.19
N VAL A 126 -4.45 7.73 -0.15
CA VAL A 126 -4.88 8.22 1.18
C VAL A 126 -5.63 9.56 1.13
N MET A 127 -5.60 10.28 0.00
CA MET A 127 -6.26 11.57 -0.15
C MET A 127 -7.68 11.51 -0.73
N THR A 128 -8.35 10.35 -0.67
CA THR A 128 -9.79 10.26 -0.95
C THR A 128 -10.62 10.61 0.29
N GLU A 129 -11.83 11.15 0.10
CA GLU A 129 -12.74 11.55 1.18
C GLU A 129 -13.08 10.39 2.13
N SER A 130 -13.15 9.16 1.63
CA SER A 130 -13.43 7.95 2.42
C SER A 130 -12.32 7.64 3.43
N ILE A 131 -11.05 7.93 3.11
CA ILE A 131 -9.93 7.65 4.01
C ILE A 131 -9.89 8.69 5.13
N TRP A 132 -10.17 9.96 4.85
CA TRP A 132 -10.24 10.99 5.88
C TRP A 132 -11.24 10.67 6.99
N GLN A 133 -12.44 10.18 6.65
CA GLN A 133 -13.44 9.78 7.65
C GLN A 133 -12.96 8.64 8.54
N VAL A 134 -12.21 7.68 7.98
CA VAL A 134 -11.62 6.59 8.76
C VAL A 134 -10.53 7.12 9.70
N LEU A 135 -9.64 7.97 9.20
CA LEU A 135 -8.51 8.52 9.95
C LEU A 135 -8.97 9.36 11.17
N GLU A 136 -10.06 10.10 11.04
CA GLU A 136 -10.62 10.90 12.15
C GLU A 136 -11.05 10.03 13.34
N ASN A 137 -11.61 8.84 13.06
CA ASN A 137 -12.15 7.92 14.05
C ASN A 137 -11.10 7.02 14.72
N LEU A 138 -9.84 7.03 14.26
CA LEU A 138 -8.78 6.24 14.87
C LEU A 138 -8.54 6.63 16.33
N ASN A 139 -8.29 5.64 17.18
CA ASN A 139 -7.90 5.88 18.56
C ASN A 139 -6.44 6.36 18.67
N ASN A 140 -6.00 6.69 19.88
CA ASN A 140 -4.65 7.23 20.11
C ASN A 140 -3.53 6.27 19.72
N TYR A 141 -3.71 4.96 19.92
CA TYR A 141 -2.70 3.95 19.61
C TYR A 141 -2.58 3.73 18.10
N GLU A 142 -3.71 3.68 17.40
CA GLU A 142 -3.80 3.64 15.93
C GLU A 142 -3.20 4.89 15.28
N LYS A 143 -3.51 6.08 15.81
CA LYS A 143 -2.92 7.35 15.38
C LYS A 143 -1.41 7.37 15.59
N LEU A 144 -0.93 6.81 16.70
CA LEU A 144 0.51 6.69 16.96
C LEU A 144 1.18 5.76 15.94
N TYR A 145 0.56 4.63 15.61
CA TYR A 145 1.10 3.71 14.60
C TYR A 145 1.13 4.35 13.21
N LEU A 146 0.05 5.03 12.79
CA LEU A 146 0.04 5.79 11.54
C LEU A 146 1.14 6.86 11.50
N THR A 147 1.35 7.56 12.61
CA THR A 147 2.41 8.59 12.71
C THR A 147 3.80 7.96 12.60
N TYR A 148 4.02 6.79 13.22
CA TYR A 148 5.26 6.02 13.09
C TYR A 148 5.58 5.72 11.62
N LEU A 149 4.60 5.26 10.84
CA LEU A 149 4.77 4.91 9.42
C LEU A 149 5.07 6.15 8.57
N VAL A 150 4.35 7.26 8.80
CA VAL A 150 4.49 8.47 7.97
C VAL A 150 5.74 9.28 8.27
N GLN A 151 6.11 9.40 9.55
CA GLN A 151 7.17 10.31 10.01
C GLN A 151 8.50 9.61 10.30
N GLY A 152 8.57 8.29 10.20
CA GLY A 152 9.79 7.52 10.48
C GLY A 152 10.28 7.67 11.92
N LEU A 153 9.34 7.76 12.88
CA LEU A 153 9.67 7.87 14.29
C LEU A 153 10.29 6.56 14.81
N THR A 154 11.24 6.65 15.74
CA THR A 154 11.83 5.46 16.39
C THR A 154 11.02 5.06 17.61
N LEU A 155 9.99 4.23 17.40
CA LEU A 155 9.14 3.69 18.47
C LEU A 155 9.36 2.18 18.64
N ASN A 156 10.32 1.78 19.49
CA ASN A 156 10.76 0.38 19.66
C ASN A 156 9.63 -0.65 19.81
N LYS A 157 8.54 -0.30 20.49
CA LYS A 157 7.37 -1.20 20.71
C LYS A 157 6.54 -1.40 19.44
N LEU A 158 6.20 -0.31 18.76
CA LEU A 158 5.46 -0.37 17.50
C LEU A 158 6.32 -0.97 16.39
N ASP A 159 7.60 -0.63 16.38
CA ASP A 159 8.59 -1.20 15.47
C ASP A 159 8.69 -2.72 15.60
N PHE A 160 8.65 -3.26 16.82
CA PHE A 160 8.63 -4.71 17.04
C PHE A 160 7.43 -5.39 16.37
N ILE A 161 6.22 -4.86 16.59
CA ILE A 161 5.00 -5.40 15.95
C ILE A 161 5.12 -5.25 14.42
N HIS A 162 5.54 -4.07 13.95
CA HIS A 162 5.65 -3.75 12.53
C HIS A 162 6.65 -4.65 11.79
N ARG A 163 7.85 -4.86 12.33
CA ARG A 163 8.83 -5.79 11.76
C ARG A 163 8.30 -7.22 11.68
N GLY A 164 7.50 -7.64 12.66
CA GLY A 164 6.83 -8.93 12.59
C GLY A 164 5.76 -8.99 11.50
N LEU A 165 4.92 -7.97 11.37
CA LEU A 165 3.95 -7.87 10.27
C LEU A 165 4.63 -7.89 8.90
N LEU A 166 5.69 -7.09 8.69
CA LEU A 166 6.48 -7.10 7.45
C LEU A 166 7.04 -8.50 7.15
N THR A 167 7.59 -9.17 8.17
CA THR A 167 8.17 -10.50 8.00
C THR A 167 7.12 -11.52 7.57
N LEU A 168 5.95 -11.50 8.21
CA LEU A 168 4.83 -12.38 7.88
C LEU A 168 4.23 -12.06 6.51
N TYR A 169 4.06 -10.77 6.20
CA TYR A 169 3.44 -10.29 4.97
C TYR A 169 4.26 -10.65 3.73
N HIS A 170 5.59 -10.63 3.81
CA HIS A 170 6.45 -11.03 2.69
C HIS A 170 6.59 -12.56 2.51
N ASN A 171 5.93 -13.35 3.35
CA ASN A 171 5.89 -14.80 3.19
C ASN A 171 4.58 -15.24 2.55
N GLU A 172 4.65 -15.82 1.35
CA GLU A 172 3.51 -16.29 0.56
C GLU A 172 2.60 -17.28 1.34
N LEU A 173 3.12 -17.98 2.35
CA LEU A 173 2.34 -18.88 3.17
C LEU A 173 1.35 -18.16 4.09
N PHE A 174 1.65 -16.92 4.50
CA PHE A 174 0.93 -16.20 5.55
C PHE A 174 0.25 -14.92 5.06
N VAL A 175 0.69 -14.35 3.93
CA VAL A 175 0.24 -13.05 3.42
C VAL A 175 -1.28 -12.93 3.23
N SER A 176 -1.97 -14.02 2.93
CA SER A 176 -3.42 -14.05 2.71
C SER A 176 -4.24 -14.34 3.97
N GLU A 177 -3.61 -14.52 5.13
CA GLU A 177 -4.28 -14.89 6.37
C GLU A 177 -4.37 -13.70 7.34
N ASN A 178 -5.43 -12.89 7.22
CA ASN A 178 -5.69 -11.75 8.11
C ASN A 178 -5.61 -12.15 9.60
N ASP A 179 -6.15 -13.30 9.96
CA ASP A 179 -6.20 -13.76 11.35
C ASP A 179 -4.82 -14.04 11.94
N VAL A 180 -3.86 -14.51 11.12
CA VAL A 180 -2.46 -14.68 11.55
C VAL A 180 -1.83 -13.33 11.86
N MET A 181 -2.10 -12.32 11.03
CA MET A 181 -1.55 -10.97 11.21
C MET A 181 -2.13 -10.30 12.45
N VAL A 182 -3.45 -10.41 12.65
CA VAL A 182 -4.14 -9.90 13.84
C VAL A 182 -3.67 -10.63 15.10
N ALA A 183 -3.53 -11.96 15.05
CA ALA A 183 -3.01 -12.74 16.16
C ALA A 183 -1.55 -12.35 16.50
N TRP A 184 -0.74 -11.99 15.51
CA TRP A 184 0.61 -11.47 15.76
C TRP A 184 0.57 -10.11 16.47
N ILE A 185 -0.32 -9.19 16.09
CA ILE A 185 -0.48 -7.89 16.77
C ILE A 185 -0.81 -8.12 18.26
N ASN A 186 -1.81 -8.96 18.53
CA ASN A 186 -2.19 -9.31 19.89
C ASN A 186 -1.02 -9.96 20.67
N GLN A 187 -0.32 -10.92 20.06
CA GLN A 187 0.84 -11.57 20.67
C GLN A 187 1.98 -10.57 20.95
N GLY A 188 2.20 -9.62 20.04
CA GLY A 188 3.20 -8.57 20.18
C GLY A 188 2.89 -7.65 21.36
N GLU A 189 1.63 -7.27 21.57
CA GLU A 189 1.20 -6.49 22.74
C GLU A 189 1.46 -7.24 24.06
N LEU A 190 1.18 -8.55 24.12
CA LEU A 190 1.48 -9.38 25.28
C LEU A 190 3.00 -9.42 25.56
N ILE A 191 3.83 -9.63 24.55
CA ILE A 191 5.29 -9.61 24.68
C ILE A 191 5.79 -8.25 25.19
N ILE A 192 5.24 -7.16 24.67
CA ILE A 192 5.59 -5.80 25.06
C ILE A 192 5.24 -5.53 26.54
N ALA A 193 4.14 -6.10 27.03
CA ALA A 193 3.71 -5.96 28.42
C ALA A 193 4.73 -6.56 29.41
N GLU A 194 5.46 -7.60 29.01
CA GLU A 194 6.52 -8.24 29.79
C GLU A 194 7.81 -7.41 29.89
N LYS A 195 7.91 -6.28 29.18
CA LYS A 195 9.06 -5.34 29.23
C LYS A 195 10.41 -6.02 28.94
N VAL A 196 10.40 -7.05 28.10
CA VAL A 196 11.59 -7.75 27.62
C VAL A 196 12.35 -6.93 26.56
N ASP A 197 13.54 -7.39 26.19
CA ASP A 197 14.29 -6.84 25.06
C ASP A 197 13.61 -7.24 23.73
N LEU A 198 13.31 -6.23 22.91
CA LEU A 198 12.59 -6.33 21.64
C LEU A 198 13.52 -6.13 20.42
N THR A 199 14.83 -6.14 20.63
CA THR A 199 15.82 -5.91 19.56
C THR A 199 15.75 -6.99 18.48
N ASP A 200 15.82 -8.26 18.86
CA ASP A 200 15.74 -9.43 17.96
C ASP A 200 14.28 -9.88 17.83
N VAL A 201 13.60 -9.57 16.73
CA VAL A 201 12.17 -9.90 16.53
C VAL A 201 11.97 -11.32 16.00
N GLU A 202 12.93 -11.84 15.24
CA GLU A 202 12.85 -13.10 14.50
C GLU A 202 12.57 -14.31 15.40
N PRO A 203 13.22 -14.47 16.58
CA PRO A 203 12.88 -15.57 17.48
C PRO A 203 11.42 -15.53 17.92
N TYR A 204 10.85 -14.35 18.17
CA TYR A 204 9.46 -14.18 18.62
C TYR A 204 8.48 -14.56 17.52
N ILE A 205 8.74 -14.11 16.29
CA ILE A 205 7.95 -14.48 15.10
C ILE A 205 7.97 -16.00 14.92
N GLY A 206 9.15 -16.62 15.01
CA GLY A 206 9.29 -18.06 14.87
C GLY A 206 8.54 -18.86 15.92
N ALA A 207 8.61 -18.42 17.19
CA ALA A 207 7.86 -19.05 18.27
C ALA A 207 6.34 -18.90 18.09
N PHE A 208 5.89 -17.69 17.74
CA PHE A 208 4.49 -17.39 17.44
C PHE A 208 3.95 -18.30 16.32
N ILE A 209 4.63 -18.34 15.18
CA ILE A 209 4.19 -19.15 14.03
C ILE A 209 4.15 -20.64 14.35
N TYR A 210 5.17 -21.14 15.07
CA TYR A 210 5.16 -22.53 15.52
C TYR A 210 3.93 -22.81 16.39
N LEU A 211 3.67 -21.97 17.39
CA LEU A 211 2.56 -22.17 18.34
C LEU A 211 1.19 -21.98 17.70
N TYR A 212 1.05 -21.04 16.76
CA TYR A 212 -0.19 -20.76 16.04
C TYR A 212 -0.59 -21.94 15.14
N PHE A 213 0.38 -22.49 14.39
CA PHE A 213 0.11 -23.52 13.40
C PHE A 213 0.23 -24.95 13.91
N LYS A 214 0.90 -25.25 15.06
CA LYS A 214 1.20 -26.64 15.51
C LYS A 214 0.00 -27.59 15.62
N ASN A 215 -1.21 -27.05 15.76
CA ASN A 215 -2.44 -27.82 15.92
C ASN A 215 -3.35 -27.72 14.68
N GLN A 216 -2.86 -27.10 13.61
CA GLN A 216 -3.61 -26.91 12.37
C GLN A 216 -3.18 -27.96 11.34
N PRO A 217 -4.02 -28.26 10.33
CA PRO A 217 -3.62 -29.16 9.23
C PRO A 217 -2.34 -28.71 8.52
N ARG A 218 -2.09 -27.40 8.49
CA ARG A 218 -0.93 -26.74 7.88
C ARG A 218 0.20 -26.52 8.89
N ASN A 219 0.69 -27.60 9.48
CA ASN A 219 1.76 -27.53 10.47
C ASN A 219 3.06 -26.97 9.87
N VAL A 220 3.64 -25.97 10.54
CA VAL A 220 4.98 -25.43 10.21
C VAL A 220 6.01 -26.03 11.16
N THR A 221 7.01 -26.71 10.62
CA THR A 221 8.04 -27.36 11.45
C THR A 221 9.07 -26.35 11.97
N LYS A 222 9.65 -26.64 13.14
CA LYS A 222 10.74 -25.82 13.71
C LYS A 222 11.90 -25.64 12.71
N LYS A 223 12.24 -26.69 11.96
CA LYS A 223 13.31 -26.65 10.94
C LYS A 223 13.00 -25.69 9.79
N GLN A 224 11.76 -25.64 9.33
CA GLN A 224 11.34 -24.67 8.31
C GLN A 224 11.48 -23.25 8.85
N ILE A 225 11.02 -23.01 10.09
CA ILE A 225 11.07 -21.70 10.75
C ILE A 225 12.52 -21.22 10.93
N THR A 226 13.40 -22.06 11.49
CA THR A 226 14.81 -21.69 11.70
C THR A 226 15.53 -21.38 10.40
N THR A 227 15.22 -22.13 9.33
CA THR A 227 15.82 -21.90 8.01
C THR A 227 15.31 -20.59 7.42
N TRP A 228 14.00 -20.34 7.47
CA TRP A 228 13.38 -19.15 6.91
C TRP A 228 13.83 -17.86 7.61
N LEU A 229 13.86 -17.87 8.95
CA LEU A 229 14.19 -16.69 9.75
C LEU A 229 15.70 -16.54 10.05
N GLY A 230 16.53 -17.50 9.63
CA GLY A 230 17.96 -17.47 9.91
C GLY A 230 18.32 -17.55 11.40
N ILE A 231 17.45 -18.12 12.24
CA ILE A 231 17.66 -18.24 13.69
C ILE A 231 18.11 -19.64 14.09
N THR A 232 18.76 -19.76 15.24
CA THR A 232 19.14 -21.08 15.78
C THR A 232 17.94 -21.78 16.43
N GLN A 233 17.97 -23.13 16.40
CA GLN A 233 16.99 -23.95 17.12
C GLN A 233 16.93 -23.62 18.62
N TYR A 234 18.07 -23.27 19.22
CA TYR A 234 18.14 -22.84 20.62
C TYR A 234 17.36 -21.55 20.87
N LYS A 235 17.58 -20.50 20.05
CA LYS A 235 16.82 -19.23 20.16
C LYS A 235 15.32 -19.49 19.99
N LEU A 236 14.92 -20.32 19.01
CA LEU A 236 13.52 -20.67 18.79
C LEU A 236 12.90 -21.39 19.99
N ASN A 237 13.53 -22.42 20.54
CA ASN A 237 12.98 -23.17 21.68
C ASN A 237 12.85 -22.30 22.94
N LYS A 238 13.88 -21.51 23.25
CA LYS A 238 13.84 -20.55 24.37
C LYS A 238 12.65 -19.60 24.24
N MET A 239 12.41 -19.14 23.02
CA MET A 239 11.33 -18.20 22.75
C MET A 239 9.94 -18.86 22.77
N ILE A 240 9.82 -20.12 22.33
CA ILE A 240 8.58 -20.90 22.50
C ILE A 240 8.23 -21.06 23.99
N GLU A 241 9.21 -21.40 24.83
CA GLU A 241 9.01 -21.53 26.27
C GLU A 241 8.57 -20.20 26.89
N PHE A 242 9.17 -19.09 26.47
CA PHE A 242 8.77 -17.76 26.93
C PHE A 242 7.33 -17.42 26.50
N LEU A 243 6.93 -17.65 25.24
CA LEU A 243 5.53 -17.39 24.82
C LEU A 243 4.51 -18.27 25.53
N LEU A 244 4.87 -19.48 25.94
CA LEU A 244 3.98 -20.36 26.72
C LEU A 244 3.85 -19.94 28.18
N SER A 245 4.73 -19.05 28.66
CA SER A 245 4.74 -18.58 30.05
C SER A 245 3.93 -17.32 30.29
N ILE A 246 3.40 -16.71 29.22
CA ILE A 246 2.67 -15.44 29.23
C ILE A 246 1.21 -15.62 28.82
#